data_AF-A0A2W2GXT0-F1
#
_entry.id   AF-A0A2W2GXT0-F1
#
_cell.length_a   1.000
_cell.length_b   1.000
_cell.length_c   1.000
_cell.angle_alpha   90.00
_cell.angle_beta   90.00
_cell.angle_gamma   90.00
#
_symmetry.space_group_name_H-M   'P 1'
#
loop_
_entity.id
_entity.type
_entity.pdbx_description
1 polymer ?
#
loop_
_entity_poly.entity_id
_entity_poly.type
_entity_poly.pdbx_seq_one_letter_code
_entity_poly.pdbx_strand_id
1 'polypeptide(L)'
;RRQKFLKRAGGLYWSGGGRAKASGTTVKVRPPGAKRYVKVKATDVIDRTMPAGSGYQAFAEVTRLMGDDPEGTWWVADARLREGVSRHAGWSLVVAATDPRRPYSQVVVLDTATVVDGRHDGLRIPLAGLTPAAVPARIDLVTWEGDPGLDGERVTLGGGPLRPEGGRREADNVFDGSANGAEGWKNTFGLDIDTYRSVLGEHPVLRISTGKDVVLFGVAMVGVHARS
;
A
#
# COMPACT_ATOMS: atom_id res chain seq x y z
N ARG A 1 2.96 -37.40 -7.21
CA ARG A 1 3.62 -36.15 -6.78
C ARG A 1 2.57 -35.05 -6.73
N ARG A 2 2.17 -34.54 -5.56
CA ARG A 2 1.23 -33.41 -5.47
C ARG A 2 2.03 -32.11 -5.50
N GLN A 3 1.99 -31.42 -6.63
CA GLN A 3 2.50 -30.06 -6.78
C GLN A 3 1.54 -29.15 -6.01
N LYS A 4 1.94 -28.68 -4.81
CA LYS A 4 1.18 -27.66 -4.08
C LYS A 4 1.32 -26.36 -4.89
N PHE A 5 0.33 -26.05 -5.73
CA PHE A 5 0.21 -24.71 -6.28
C PHE A 5 0.02 -23.75 -5.09
N LEU A 6 0.90 -22.76 -4.96
CA LEU A 6 0.74 -21.68 -3.99
C LEU A 6 -0.54 -20.93 -4.35
N LYS A 7 -1.57 -21.03 -3.50
CA LYS A 7 -2.87 -20.35 -3.67
C LYS A 7 -2.84 -18.87 -3.26
N ARG A 8 -1.65 -18.32 -2.99
CA ARG A 8 -1.44 -16.96 -2.51
C ARG A 8 -0.06 -16.44 -2.91
N ALA A 9 0.06 -15.13 -3.01
CA ALA A 9 1.29 -14.39 -3.24
C ALA A 9 1.41 -13.26 -2.20
N GLY A 10 2.63 -13.05 -1.72
CA GLY A 10 2.96 -12.07 -0.70
C GLY A 10 4.05 -11.10 -1.15
N GLY A 11 3.73 -9.82 -1.14
CA GLY A 11 4.66 -8.72 -1.39
C GLY A 11 4.90 -7.91 -0.13
N LEU A 12 6.13 -7.88 0.36
CA LEU A 12 6.54 -6.98 1.44
C LEU A 12 7.04 -5.67 0.85
N TYR A 13 6.42 -4.58 1.26
CA TYR A 13 6.83 -3.22 0.94
C TYR A 13 7.33 -2.53 2.19
N TRP A 14 8.39 -1.75 2.07
CA TRP A 14 8.84 -0.86 3.14
C TRP A 14 9.42 0.41 2.59
N SER A 15 9.37 1.46 3.39
CA SER A 15 9.76 2.79 2.97
C SER A 15 10.44 3.54 4.11
N GLY A 16 11.26 4.51 3.75
CA GLY A 16 11.78 5.47 4.70
C GLY A 16 12.50 6.63 4.04
N GLY A 17 12.89 7.60 4.86
CA GLY A 17 13.63 8.78 4.42
C GLY A 17 15.02 8.46 3.86
N GLY A 18 15.41 9.19 2.82
CA GLY A 18 16.70 9.09 2.14
C GLY A 18 16.66 8.29 0.84
N ARG A 19 17.85 8.10 0.25
CA ARG A 19 18.05 7.24 -0.93
C ARG A 19 18.52 5.85 -0.50
N ALA A 20 18.12 4.84 -1.25
CA ALA A 20 18.49 3.45 -1.01
C ALA A 20 18.80 2.73 -2.33
N LYS A 21 19.56 1.64 -2.27
CA LYS A 21 19.85 0.76 -3.42
C LYS A 21 19.51 -0.67 -3.02
N ALA A 22 18.98 -1.47 -3.95
CA ALA A 22 18.55 -2.84 -3.67
C ALA A 22 19.66 -3.70 -3.00
N SER A 23 20.90 -3.62 -3.48
CA SER A 23 22.03 -4.41 -2.96
C SER A 23 22.34 -4.23 -1.47
N GLY A 24 21.91 -3.13 -0.86
CA GLY A 24 22.12 -2.82 0.56
C GLY A 24 20.84 -2.57 1.36
N THR A 25 19.66 -2.80 0.77
CA THR A 25 18.38 -2.51 1.43
C THR A 25 17.78 -3.80 1.96
N THR A 26 17.67 -3.89 3.28
CA THR A 26 17.18 -5.08 3.97
C THR A 26 16.28 -4.71 5.12
N VAL A 27 15.44 -5.65 5.53
CA VAL A 27 14.66 -5.61 6.77
C VAL A 27 14.76 -6.94 7.50
N LYS A 28 14.39 -6.94 8.78
CA LYS A 28 14.16 -8.15 9.57
C LYS A 28 12.67 -8.41 9.64
N VAL A 29 12.24 -9.63 9.32
CA VAL A 29 10.82 -10.03 9.31
C VAL A 29 10.60 -11.19 10.26
N ARG A 30 9.56 -11.13 11.08
CA ARG A 30 9.07 -12.26 11.88
C ARG A 30 7.61 -12.52 11.49
N PRO A 31 7.35 -13.54 10.66
CA PRO A 31 5.98 -13.91 10.30
C PRO A 31 5.24 -14.52 11.51
N PRO A 32 3.91 -14.70 11.41
CA PRO A 32 3.10 -15.32 12.44
C PRO A 32 3.65 -16.70 12.85
N GLY A 33 3.66 -16.96 14.16
CA GLY A 33 4.18 -18.20 14.74
C GLY A 33 5.71 -18.36 14.73
N ALA A 34 6.46 -17.49 14.06
CA ALA A 34 7.93 -17.56 14.07
C ALA A 34 8.50 -17.01 15.39
N LYS A 35 9.46 -17.75 15.96
CA LYS A 35 10.16 -17.33 17.20
C LYS A 35 11.30 -16.33 16.95
N ARG A 36 11.80 -16.23 15.71
CA ARG A 36 12.98 -15.43 15.35
C ARG A 36 12.70 -14.60 14.11
N TYR A 37 13.36 -13.45 14.03
CA TYR A 37 13.41 -12.65 12.81
C TYR A 37 14.33 -13.31 11.77
N VAL A 38 13.92 -13.22 10.51
CA VAL A 38 14.73 -13.58 9.34
C VAL A 38 15.08 -12.31 8.56
N LYS A 39 16.26 -12.28 7.93
CA LYS A 39 16.64 -11.13 7.09
C LYS A 39 16.03 -11.27 5.70
N VAL A 40 15.33 -10.24 5.25
CA VAL A 40 14.80 -10.13 3.89
C VAL A 40 15.56 -9.02 3.17
N LYS A 41 15.96 -9.29 1.93
CA LYS A 41 16.64 -8.31 1.06
C LYS A 41 15.64 -7.78 0.04
N ALA A 42 15.71 -6.49 -0.25
CA ALA A 42 14.96 -5.90 -1.35
C ALA A 42 15.39 -6.54 -2.67
N THR A 43 14.40 -6.93 -3.47
CA THR A 43 14.61 -7.29 -4.88
C THR A 43 14.49 -6.07 -5.78
N ASP A 44 13.70 -5.07 -5.36
CA ASP A 44 13.58 -3.79 -6.05
C ASP A 44 13.54 -2.62 -5.06
N VAL A 45 14.06 -1.48 -5.48
CA VAL A 45 14.08 -0.22 -4.72
C VAL A 45 13.93 0.95 -5.66
N ILE A 46 12.96 1.81 -5.35
CA ILE A 46 12.68 3.03 -6.09
C ILE A 46 12.82 4.21 -5.13
N ASP A 47 13.73 5.15 -5.42
CA ASP A 47 13.82 6.42 -4.69
C ASP A 47 13.23 7.60 -5.47
N ARG A 48 12.77 8.59 -4.71
CA ARG A 48 12.20 9.85 -5.21
C ARG A 48 12.72 11.02 -4.39
N THR A 49 12.77 12.18 -5.04
CA THR A 49 12.97 13.46 -4.38
C THR A 49 11.61 14.11 -4.13
N MET A 50 11.35 14.46 -2.88
CA MET A 50 10.17 15.17 -2.40
C MET A 50 10.60 16.55 -1.88
N PRO A 51 9.67 17.51 -1.71
CA PRO A 51 9.99 18.84 -1.18
C PRO A 51 10.72 18.83 0.17
N ALA A 52 10.40 17.90 1.07
CA ALA A 52 11.01 17.79 2.40
C ALA A 52 12.25 16.85 2.46
N GLY A 53 12.69 16.31 1.32
CA GLY A 53 13.85 15.42 1.21
C GLY A 53 13.60 14.25 0.28
N SER A 54 14.53 13.29 0.23
CA SER A 54 14.29 12.06 -0.53
C SER A 54 13.59 11.00 0.31
N GLY A 55 12.86 10.10 -0.35
CA GLY A 55 12.29 8.89 0.23
C GLY A 55 12.47 7.72 -0.73
N TYR A 56 12.44 6.50 -0.23
CA TYR A 56 12.51 5.29 -1.04
C TYR A 56 11.36 4.33 -0.73
N GLN A 57 10.90 3.57 -1.71
CA GLN A 57 10.10 2.36 -1.52
C GLN A 57 10.96 1.15 -1.91
N ALA A 58 10.91 0.10 -1.12
CA ALA A 58 11.57 -1.16 -1.37
C ALA A 58 10.55 -2.29 -1.39
N PHE A 59 10.83 -3.31 -2.18
CA PHE A 59 9.95 -4.47 -2.37
C PHE A 59 10.73 -5.78 -2.24
N ALA A 60 10.09 -6.79 -1.66
CA ALA A 60 10.52 -8.18 -1.73
C ALA A 60 9.32 -9.14 -1.75
N GLU A 61 9.43 -10.20 -2.55
CA GLU A 61 8.50 -11.34 -2.55
C GLU A 61 8.74 -12.20 -1.30
N VAL A 62 7.71 -12.40 -0.48
CA VAL A 62 7.79 -13.09 0.83
C VAL A 62 6.76 -14.21 1.00
N THR A 63 6.15 -14.70 -0.08
CA THR A 63 5.20 -15.83 -0.08
C THR A 63 5.76 -17.05 0.65
N ARG A 64 7.07 -17.30 0.56
CA ARG A 64 7.72 -18.41 1.28
C ARG A 64 7.72 -18.25 2.82
N LEU A 65 7.55 -17.03 3.32
CA LEU A 65 7.42 -16.75 4.75
C LEU A 65 5.97 -16.90 5.24
N MET A 66 5.00 -16.95 4.32
CA MET A 66 3.59 -17.16 4.63
C MET A 66 3.35 -18.65 4.92
N GLY A 67 3.56 -19.03 6.18
CA GLY A 67 3.20 -20.33 6.73
C GLY A 67 1.68 -20.59 6.67
N ASP A 68 1.19 -21.60 7.36
CA ASP A 68 -0.22 -22.00 7.23
C ASP A 68 -1.22 -20.94 7.73
N ASP A 69 -0.79 -20.06 8.65
CA ASP A 69 -1.55 -18.90 9.16
C ASP A 69 -0.91 -17.57 8.70
N PRO A 70 -1.31 -17.02 7.54
CA PRO A 70 -0.77 -15.74 7.04
C PRO A 70 -1.44 -14.51 7.67
N GLU A 71 -2.57 -14.68 8.37
CA GLU A 71 -3.41 -13.59 8.88
C GLU A 71 -3.03 -13.15 10.30
N GLY A 72 -2.16 -13.90 10.99
CA GLY A 72 -1.63 -13.50 12.30
C GLY A 72 -0.70 -12.29 12.26
N THR A 73 -0.16 -11.93 13.42
CA THR A 73 0.71 -10.74 13.58
C THR A 73 2.06 -10.90 12.89
N TRP A 74 2.36 -9.99 11.98
CA TRP A 74 3.67 -9.82 11.36
C TRP A 74 4.47 -8.72 12.05
N TRP A 75 5.79 -8.93 12.16
CA TRP A 75 6.70 -7.92 12.68
C TRP A 75 7.79 -7.63 11.66
N VAL A 76 8.03 -6.34 11.40
CA VAL A 76 9.13 -5.91 10.54
C VAL A 76 9.95 -4.85 11.27
N ALA A 77 11.26 -4.98 11.20
CA ALA A 77 12.22 -4.14 11.89
C ALA A 77 13.45 -3.87 11.03
N ASP A 78 14.32 -2.98 11.51
CA ASP A 78 15.61 -2.64 10.90
C ASP A 78 15.51 -2.16 9.44
N ALA A 79 14.39 -1.51 9.07
CA ALA A 79 14.35 -0.73 7.85
C ALA A 79 15.39 0.39 7.94
N ARG A 80 16.10 0.65 6.83
CA ARG A 80 17.04 1.76 6.77
C ARG A 80 16.26 3.06 6.90
N LEU A 81 16.59 3.86 7.91
CA LEU A 81 15.97 5.16 8.16
C LEU A 81 17.01 6.27 8.26
N ARG A 82 16.56 7.51 8.10
CA ARG A 82 17.31 8.71 8.45
C ARG A 82 16.45 9.56 9.36
N GLU A 83 17.01 9.94 10.50
CA GLU A 83 16.37 10.86 11.43
C GLU A 83 16.28 12.28 10.82
N GLY A 84 15.31 13.07 11.31
CA GLY A 84 15.11 14.45 10.91
C GLY A 84 13.64 14.82 10.80
N VAL A 85 13.38 16.09 10.45
CA VAL A 85 12.03 16.62 10.19
C VAL A 85 11.51 16.06 8.86
N SER A 86 10.21 15.74 8.81
CA SER A 86 9.53 15.17 7.63
C SER A 86 10.26 13.92 7.14
N ARG A 87 10.31 12.94 8.04
CA ARG A 87 10.92 11.63 7.83
C ARG A 87 9.92 10.57 8.26
N HIS A 88 9.72 9.61 7.40
CA HIS A 88 8.96 8.40 7.67
C HIS A 88 9.85 7.17 7.78
N ALA A 89 9.26 6.14 8.38
CA ALA A 89 9.68 4.77 8.23
C ALA A 89 8.49 3.85 8.46
N GLY A 90 8.24 2.94 7.54
CA GLY A 90 7.06 2.07 7.62
C GLY A 90 7.17 0.85 6.72
N TRP A 91 6.24 -0.07 6.90
CA TRP A 91 6.13 -1.26 6.08
C TRP A 91 4.67 -1.66 5.89
N SER A 92 4.41 -2.38 4.81
CA SER A 92 3.12 -2.96 4.47
C SER A 92 3.33 -4.35 3.89
N LEU A 93 2.42 -5.27 4.20
CA LEU A 93 2.35 -6.58 3.57
C LEU A 93 1.11 -6.65 2.68
N VAL A 94 1.33 -6.79 1.38
CA VAL A 94 0.27 -7.00 0.40
C VAL A 94 0.12 -8.49 0.15
N VAL A 95 -1.09 -9.00 0.36
CA VAL A 95 -1.41 -10.42 0.18
C VAL A 95 -2.53 -10.57 -0.84
N ALA A 96 -2.24 -11.26 -1.95
CA ALA A 96 -3.24 -11.69 -2.90
C ALA A 96 -3.46 -13.19 -2.76
N ALA A 97 -4.71 -13.62 -2.52
CA ALA A 97 -5.05 -15.03 -2.35
C ALA A 97 -6.23 -15.43 -3.23
N THR A 98 -6.20 -16.67 -3.73
CA THR A 98 -7.31 -17.26 -4.48
C THR A 98 -8.32 -17.87 -3.51
N ASP A 99 -9.57 -17.43 -3.59
CA ASP A 99 -10.71 -18.10 -2.95
C ASP A 99 -11.44 -18.96 -3.99
N PRO A 100 -11.43 -20.30 -3.87
CA PRO A 100 -12.14 -21.19 -4.80
C PRO A 100 -13.65 -20.93 -4.86
N ARG A 101 -14.23 -20.28 -3.85
CA ARG A 101 -15.65 -19.90 -3.83
C ARG A 101 -15.91 -18.60 -4.60
N ARG A 102 -14.86 -17.92 -5.08
CA ARG A 102 -14.93 -16.66 -5.84
C ARG A 102 -14.09 -16.72 -7.13
N PRO A 103 -14.37 -17.67 -8.04
CA PRO A 103 -13.49 -18.03 -9.16
C PRO A 103 -13.29 -16.92 -10.22
N TYR A 104 -14.14 -15.90 -10.24
CA TYR A 104 -14.10 -14.80 -11.22
C TYR A 104 -13.64 -13.47 -10.58
N SER A 105 -12.75 -13.55 -9.60
CA SER A 105 -12.15 -12.37 -8.99
C SER A 105 -10.88 -11.97 -9.73
N GLN A 106 -10.68 -10.67 -9.95
CA GLN A 106 -9.43 -10.13 -10.46
C GLN A 106 -8.81 -9.24 -9.39
N VAL A 107 -7.49 -9.25 -9.32
CA VAL A 107 -6.72 -8.35 -8.45
C VAL A 107 -5.60 -7.76 -9.29
N VAL A 108 -5.42 -6.46 -9.18
CA VAL A 108 -4.28 -5.73 -9.73
C VAL A 108 -3.52 -5.10 -8.57
N VAL A 109 -2.21 -5.23 -8.57
CA VAL A 109 -1.31 -4.55 -7.63
C VAL A 109 -0.44 -3.60 -8.46
N LEU A 110 -0.36 -2.35 -8.03
CA LEU A 110 0.37 -1.27 -8.68
C LEU A 110 1.25 -0.59 -7.64
N ASP A 111 2.55 -0.50 -7.86
CA ASP A 111 3.53 -0.07 -6.86
C ASP A 111 4.54 0.96 -7.39
N THR A 112 4.05 2.13 -7.78
CA THR A 112 4.80 3.08 -8.62
C THR A 112 5.80 3.97 -7.88
N ALA A 113 5.73 4.04 -6.54
CA ALA A 113 6.52 4.97 -5.71
C ALA A 113 6.51 6.39 -6.29
N THR A 114 5.35 7.05 -6.30
CA THR A 114 5.13 8.32 -6.98
C THR A 114 4.91 9.45 -5.99
N VAL A 115 5.58 10.58 -6.18
CA VAL A 115 5.34 11.78 -5.36
C VAL A 115 4.02 12.40 -5.79
N VAL A 116 3.15 12.67 -4.83
CA VAL A 116 1.90 13.40 -5.03
C VAL A 116 1.95 14.63 -4.13
N ASP A 117 1.84 15.81 -4.75
CA ASP A 117 1.84 17.10 -4.08
C ASP A 117 0.77 18.03 -4.68
N GLY A 118 0.55 19.17 -4.03
CA GLY A 118 -0.38 20.20 -4.51
C GLY A 118 0.13 21.06 -5.68
N ARG A 119 1.32 20.77 -6.24
CA ARG A 119 1.89 21.53 -7.37
C ARG A 119 1.58 20.89 -8.72
N HIS A 120 1.07 19.66 -8.73
CA HIS A 120 0.78 18.88 -9.92
C HIS A 120 -0.68 18.38 -9.91
N ASP A 121 -1.17 17.87 -11.06
CA ASP A 121 -2.57 17.41 -11.23
C ASP A 121 -2.94 16.12 -10.45
N GLY A 122 -2.11 15.73 -9.48
CA GLY A 122 -2.19 14.46 -8.76
C GLY A 122 -1.78 13.25 -9.60
N LEU A 123 -1.82 12.08 -8.97
CA LEU A 123 -1.58 10.78 -9.61
C LEU A 123 -2.86 10.24 -10.24
N ARG A 124 -2.75 9.71 -11.46
CA ARG A 124 -3.85 9.07 -12.20
C ARG A 124 -3.43 7.67 -12.62
N ILE A 125 -4.19 6.66 -12.21
CA ILE A 125 -3.92 5.26 -12.53
C ILE A 125 -5.12 4.66 -13.26
N PRO A 126 -5.02 4.47 -14.60
CA PRO A 126 -6.04 3.75 -15.35
C PRO A 126 -6.09 2.28 -14.92
N LEU A 127 -7.29 1.79 -14.59
CA LEU A 127 -7.52 0.41 -14.17
C LEU A 127 -8.01 -0.47 -15.34
N ALA A 128 -7.49 -0.22 -16.54
CA ALA A 128 -7.96 -0.80 -17.80
C ALA A 128 -7.87 -2.33 -17.90
N GLY A 129 -7.20 -3.00 -16.95
CA GLY A 129 -7.14 -4.45 -16.83
C GLY A 129 -8.26 -5.09 -16.02
N LEU A 130 -9.14 -4.28 -15.40
CA LEU A 130 -10.28 -4.77 -14.63
C LEU A 130 -11.54 -4.70 -15.49
N THR A 131 -12.18 -5.84 -15.69
CA THR A 131 -13.43 -5.96 -16.46
C THR A 131 -14.42 -6.84 -15.69
N PRO A 132 -15.75 -6.64 -15.80
CA PRO A 132 -16.47 -5.57 -16.51
C PRO A 132 -16.73 -4.30 -15.66
N ALA A 133 -17.35 -3.29 -16.29
CA ALA A 133 -17.95 -2.13 -15.62
C ALA A 133 -19.06 -2.53 -14.63
N ALA A 134 -19.45 -1.62 -13.74
CA ALA A 134 -20.48 -1.80 -12.70
C ALA A 134 -20.17 -2.89 -11.66
N VAL A 135 -18.89 -3.25 -11.49
CA VAL A 135 -18.45 -4.25 -10.52
C VAL A 135 -18.01 -3.60 -9.21
N PRO A 136 -18.46 -4.10 -8.04
CA PRO A 136 -17.93 -3.68 -6.76
C PRO A 136 -16.42 -3.89 -6.69
N ALA A 137 -15.69 -2.84 -6.32
CA ALA A 137 -14.25 -2.84 -6.14
C ALA A 137 -13.90 -2.57 -4.69
N ARG A 138 -12.90 -3.30 -4.21
CA ARG A 138 -12.13 -2.98 -3.01
C ARG A 138 -10.79 -2.41 -3.46
N ILE A 139 -10.40 -1.29 -2.87
CA ILE A 139 -9.13 -0.63 -3.14
C ILE A 139 -8.41 -0.52 -1.81
N ASP A 140 -7.25 -1.13 -1.69
CA ASP A 140 -6.35 -0.95 -0.54
C ASP A 140 -5.17 -0.11 -0.99
N LEU A 141 -4.92 1.01 -0.31
CA LEU A 141 -3.84 1.93 -0.62
C LEU A 141 -2.77 1.87 0.46
N VAL A 142 -1.52 2.06 0.04
CA VAL A 142 -0.37 2.29 0.92
C VAL A 142 0.28 3.59 0.47
N THR A 143 0.35 4.55 1.37
CA THR A 143 1.01 5.83 1.15
C THR A 143 1.99 6.12 2.27
N TRP A 144 3.08 6.80 1.93
CA TRP A 144 4.16 7.14 2.85
C TRP A 144 4.29 8.66 2.97
N GLU A 145 4.76 9.13 4.12
CA GLU A 145 4.80 10.55 4.53
C GLU A 145 3.42 11.24 4.51
N GLY A 146 2.38 10.62 5.08
CA GLY A 146 1.11 11.31 5.33
C GLY A 146 1.12 12.06 6.66
N ASP A 147 0.76 13.36 6.63
CA ASP A 147 0.72 14.22 7.81
C ASP A 147 -0.72 14.41 8.32
N PRO A 148 -1.04 14.03 9.57
CA PRO A 148 -2.39 14.13 10.09
C PRO A 148 -2.84 15.59 10.24
N GLY A 149 -4.04 15.91 9.76
CA GLY A 149 -4.68 17.22 9.97
C GLY A 149 -4.30 18.28 8.93
N LEU A 150 -3.66 17.89 7.84
CA LEU A 150 -3.71 18.64 6.60
C LEU A 150 -4.97 18.20 5.84
N ASP A 151 -5.72 19.16 5.31
CA ASP A 151 -6.89 18.87 4.49
C ASP A 151 -6.57 19.14 3.02
N GLY A 152 -7.33 18.49 2.15
CA GLY A 152 -7.28 18.64 0.69
C GLY A 152 -6.83 17.37 -0.02
N GLU A 153 -6.42 16.33 0.71
CA GLU A 153 -6.12 15.02 0.13
C GLU A 153 -7.42 14.32 -0.27
N ARG A 154 -7.41 13.72 -1.47
CA ARG A 154 -8.57 13.01 -2.01
C ARG A 154 -8.15 11.78 -2.78
N VAL A 155 -8.90 10.71 -2.56
CA VAL A 155 -8.92 9.52 -3.43
C VAL A 155 -10.24 9.54 -4.20
N THR A 156 -10.20 9.34 -5.52
CA THR A 156 -11.42 9.29 -6.35
C THR A 156 -11.39 8.12 -7.32
N LEU A 157 -12.57 7.62 -7.68
CA LEU A 157 -12.75 6.63 -8.73
C LEU A 157 -13.99 6.98 -9.57
N GLY A 158 -13.82 7.94 -10.50
CA GLY A 158 -14.90 8.44 -11.36
C GLY A 158 -15.91 9.33 -10.63
N GLY A 159 -16.76 8.74 -9.79
CA GLY A 159 -17.98 9.36 -9.24
C GLY A 159 -17.83 10.34 -8.07
N GLY A 160 -16.60 10.75 -7.74
CA GLY A 160 -16.30 11.68 -6.63
C GLY A 160 -15.31 11.13 -5.60
N PRO A 161 -15.04 11.90 -4.51
CA PRO A 161 -14.18 11.49 -3.42
C PRO A 161 -14.70 10.24 -2.70
N LEU A 162 -13.81 9.28 -2.48
CA LEU A 162 -14.07 8.09 -1.70
C LEU A 162 -13.79 8.36 -0.22
N ARG A 163 -14.56 7.71 0.65
CA ARG A 163 -14.32 7.73 2.10
C ARG A 163 -13.46 6.52 2.50
N PRO A 164 -12.42 6.72 3.33
CA PRO A 164 -11.66 5.61 3.90
C PRO A 164 -12.51 4.76 4.84
N GLU A 165 -12.18 3.48 4.97
CA GLU A 165 -12.75 2.58 5.97
C GLU A 165 -12.04 2.64 7.31
N GLY A 166 -10.81 3.13 7.34
CA GLY A 166 -9.99 3.36 8.53
C GLY A 166 -10.01 4.83 8.99
N GLY A 167 -9.15 5.11 9.98
CA GLY A 167 -8.92 6.47 10.47
C GLY A 167 -10.16 7.23 10.90
N ARG A 168 -10.18 8.52 10.57
CA ARG A 168 -11.28 9.48 10.80
C ARG A 168 -12.39 9.38 9.76
N ARG A 169 -12.18 8.64 8.66
CA ARG A 169 -13.16 8.41 7.57
C ARG A 169 -13.57 9.70 6.84
N GLU A 170 -12.66 10.67 6.78
CA GLU A 170 -12.84 11.97 6.12
C GLU A 170 -12.44 11.86 4.64
N ALA A 171 -13.30 12.31 3.72
CA ALA A 171 -13.06 12.15 2.27
C ALA A 171 -12.11 13.20 1.68
N ASP A 172 -11.81 14.23 2.47
CA ASP A 172 -10.94 15.37 2.18
C ASP A 172 -9.69 15.41 3.06
N ASN A 173 -9.45 14.36 3.85
CA ASN A 173 -8.28 14.15 4.69
C ASN A 173 -8.02 12.64 4.79
N VAL A 174 -7.68 12.04 3.64
CA VAL A 174 -7.60 10.59 3.47
C VAL A 174 -6.25 9.98 3.91
N PHE A 175 -5.26 10.81 4.21
CA PHE A 175 -3.92 10.42 4.70
C PHE A 175 -3.73 10.96 6.12
N ASP A 176 -4.57 10.49 7.03
CA ASP A 176 -4.72 11.02 8.39
C ASP A 176 -3.81 10.34 9.44
N GLY A 177 -2.79 9.60 9.00
CA GLY A 177 -1.84 8.86 9.83
C GLY A 177 -2.42 7.57 10.40
N SER A 178 -3.30 6.90 9.65
CA SER A 178 -3.94 5.64 10.05
C SER A 178 -3.53 4.46 9.17
N ALA A 179 -3.35 3.28 9.78
CA ALA A 179 -2.96 2.08 9.07
C ALA A 179 -3.84 0.87 9.41
N ASN A 180 -4.73 0.51 8.49
CA ASN A 180 -5.53 -0.71 8.53
C ASN A 180 -4.61 -1.94 8.58
N GLY A 181 -4.90 -2.85 9.50
CA GLY A 181 -4.13 -4.09 9.71
C GLY A 181 -2.98 -3.95 10.72
N ALA A 182 -2.65 -2.74 11.19
CA ALA A 182 -1.68 -2.56 12.27
C ALA A 182 -2.30 -2.89 13.64
N GLU A 183 -1.50 -3.50 14.53
CA GLU A 183 -1.84 -3.59 15.96
C GLU A 183 -1.69 -2.20 16.60
N GLY A 184 -2.82 -1.50 16.74
CA GLY A 184 -2.82 -0.08 17.10
C GLY A 184 -2.70 0.78 15.85
N TRP A 185 -3.82 1.39 15.45
CA TRP A 185 -3.94 2.09 14.17
C TRP A 185 -3.55 3.58 14.22
N LYS A 186 -3.18 4.11 15.39
CA LYS A 186 -2.85 5.53 15.59
C LYS A 186 -1.34 5.74 15.62
N ASN A 187 -0.87 6.80 14.94
CA ASN A 187 0.51 7.29 14.96
C ASN A 187 1.52 6.33 14.31
N THR A 188 1.41 6.21 13.00
CA THR A 188 2.11 5.26 12.13
C THR A 188 3.41 5.79 11.55
N PHE A 189 3.94 6.90 12.07
CA PHE A 189 5.17 7.55 11.60
C PHE A 189 5.15 7.88 10.09
N GLY A 190 4.03 8.45 9.63
CA GLY A 190 3.81 8.85 8.25
C GLY A 190 3.39 7.72 7.32
N LEU A 191 2.95 6.56 7.84
CA LEU A 191 2.40 5.48 7.03
C LEU A 191 0.88 5.51 7.03
N ASP A 192 0.29 5.56 5.85
CA ASP A 192 -1.15 5.50 5.67
C ASP A 192 -1.52 4.25 4.90
N ILE A 193 -2.38 3.42 5.50
CA ILE A 193 -2.93 2.23 4.87
C ILE A 193 -4.43 2.26 5.06
N ASP A 194 -5.18 2.44 3.98
CA ASP A 194 -6.63 2.45 4.06
C ASP A 194 -7.29 1.67 2.93
N THR A 195 -8.50 1.20 3.24
CA THR A 195 -9.38 0.47 2.35
C THR A 195 -10.52 1.39 1.92
N TYR A 196 -10.81 1.37 0.63
CA TYR A 196 -11.91 2.10 0.02
C TYR A 196 -12.80 1.11 -0.73
N ARG A 197 -14.09 1.44 -0.83
CA ARG A 197 -15.04 0.72 -1.67
C ARG A 197 -15.65 1.66 -2.68
N SER A 198 -15.84 1.13 -3.89
CA SER A 198 -16.53 1.83 -4.96
C SER A 198 -17.12 0.82 -5.95
N VAL A 199 -17.77 1.32 -6.99
CA VAL A 199 -18.20 0.54 -8.15
C VAL A 199 -17.39 1.03 -9.35
N LEU A 200 -16.76 0.11 -10.09
CA LEU A 200 -16.00 0.50 -11.27
C LEU A 200 -16.92 1.05 -12.36
N GLY A 201 -16.56 2.20 -12.94
CA GLY A 201 -17.14 2.68 -14.19
C GLY A 201 -16.61 1.90 -15.40
N GLU A 202 -16.95 2.33 -16.61
CA GLU A 202 -16.47 1.72 -17.87
C GLU A 202 -14.97 1.92 -18.10
N HIS A 203 -14.46 3.10 -17.75
CA HIS A 203 -13.04 3.45 -17.82
C HIS A 203 -12.56 3.93 -16.45
N PRO A 204 -12.44 3.02 -15.47
CA PRO A 204 -12.14 3.40 -14.10
C PRO A 204 -10.70 3.95 -14.02
N VAL A 205 -10.57 5.17 -13.50
CA VAL A 205 -9.28 5.81 -13.20
C VAL A 205 -9.26 6.13 -11.72
N LEU A 206 -8.36 5.46 -11.00
CA LEU A 206 -8.04 5.83 -9.62
C LEU A 206 -7.25 7.13 -9.66
N ARG A 207 -7.69 8.15 -8.92
CA ARG A 207 -6.93 9.39 -8.77
C ARG A 207 -6.63 9.65 -7.31
N ILE A 208 -5.43 10.14 -7.07
CA ILE A 208 -4.94 10.58 -5.77
C ILE A 208 -4.40 11.99 -5.95
N SER A 209 -4.85 12.92 -5.13
CA SER A 209 -4.39 14.31 -5.14
C SER A 209 -4.21 14.78 -3.72
N THR A 210 -3.26 15.68 -3.50
CA THR A 210 -3.09 16.39 -2.23
C THR A 210 -3.22 17.90 -2.45
N GLY A 211 -3.59 18.63 -1.39
CA GLY A 211 -3.65 20.08 -1.42
C GLY A 211 -2.41 20.70 -0.79
N LYS A 212 -2.24 20.46 0.52
CA LYS A 212 -1.13 20.98 1.32
C LYS A 212 -0.04 19.94 1.57
N ASP A 213 -0.43 18.67 1.59
CA ASP A 213 0.47 17.57 1.92
C ASP A 213 1.32 17.13 0.71
N VAL A 214 2.42 16.43 1.01
CA VAL A 214 3.28 15.76 0.03
C VAL A 214 3.48 14.32 0.45
N VAL A 215 2.83 13.41 -0.26
CA VAL A 215 2.96 11.97 0.01
C VAL A 215 3.79 11.28 -1.06
N LEU A 216 4.47 10.21 -0.66
CA LEU A 216 4.97 9.20 -1.59
C LEU A 216 3.91 8.10 -1.70
N PHE A 217 3.14 8.12 -2.79
CA PHE A 217 2.23 7.02 -3.09
C PHE A 217 3.02 5.73 -3.31
N GLY A 218 2.68 4.71 -2.53
CA GLY A 218 3.40 3.45 -2.50
C GLY A 218 2.76 2.37 -3.36
N VAL A 219 1.58 1.89 -2.92
CA VAL A 219 0.88 0.75 -3.52
C VAL A 219 -0.61 1.01 -3.63
N ALA A 220 -1.23 0.55 -4.72
CA ALA A 220 -2.66 0.31 -4.81
C ALA A 220 -2.92 -1.16 -5.15
N MET A 221 -3.69 -1.84 -4.30
CA MET A 221 -4.26 -3.15 -4.60
C MET A 221 -5.74 -2.95 -4.91
N VAL A 222 -6.16 -3.27 -6.13
CA VAL A 222 -7.56 -3.17 -6.54
C VAL A 222 -8.09 -4.56 -6.83
N GLY A 223 -9.04 -5.00 -6.03
CA GLY A 223 -9.75 -6.26 -6.19
C GLY A 223 -11.18 -6.05 -6.67
N VAL A 224 -11.60 -6.83 -7.65
CA VAL A 224 -12.98 -6.91 -8.12
C VAL A 224 -13.49 -8.33 -8.02
N HIS A 225 -14.79 -8.46 -7.75
CA HIS A 225 -15.48 -9.73 -7.75
C HIS A 225 -16.53 -9.71 -8.84
N ALA A 226 -16.45 -10.58 -9.84
CA ALA A 226 -17.54 -10.69 -10.80
C ALA A 226 -18.85 -11.04 -10.08
N ARG A 227 -19.95 -10.45 -10.55
CA ARG A 227 -21.28 -10.82 -10.10
C ARG A 227 -21.57 -12.24 -10.61
N SER A 228 -21.97 -13.13 -9.72
CA SER A 228 -22.60 -14.41 -10.07
C SER A 228 -24.00 -14.19 -10.61
#